data_AF-A0A2M6XDF3-F1
#
_entry.id   AF-A0A2M6XDF3-F1
#
_cell.length_a   1.000
_cell.length_b   1.000
_cell.length_c   1.000
_cell.angle_alpha   90.00
_cell.angle_beta   90.00
_cell.angle_gamma   90.00
#
_symmetry.space_group_name_H-M   'P 1'
#
loop_
_entity.id
_entity.type
_entity.pdbx_description
1 polymer ?
#
loop_
_entity_poly.entity_id
_entity_poly.type
_entity_poly.pdbx_seq_one_letter_code
_entity_poly.pdbx_strand_id
1 'polypeptide(L)'
;MGMTTTKKINLSHLYRMTDSVGILEHSLMATPDLKEGYCVDDNARALRVALRLKDEKLIDTYLKFLVSAAGNNGFKNDLDQSFVWQTEEYGENFGRAMGALAETGKMGIRNDQKLTGMFLFDQNVKHITKSESLRSKAWLIYGLSIRSWCDPKLELELERYLKVKIS
;
A
#
# COMPACT_ATOMS: atom_id res chain seq x y z
N MET A 1 -29.33 -24.44 18.28
CA MET A 1 -28.25 -23.46 18.11
C MET A 1 -27.05 -24.16 17.50
N GLY A 2 -26.88 -24.09 16.18
CA GLY A 2 -25.69 -24.62 15.52
C GLY A 2 -24.59 -23.56 15.53
N MET A 3 -23.48 -23.84 16.23
CA MET A 3 -22.27 -23.03 16.12
C MET A 3 -21.73 -23.17 14.70
N THR A 4 -21.93 -22.16 13.86
CA THR A 4 -21.23 -22.04 12.59
C THR A 4 -19.76 -21.78 12.88
N THR A 5 -18.95 -22.83 12.88
CA THR A 5 -17.48 -22.71 12.84
C THR A 5 -17.12 -21.99 11.54
N THR A 6 -16.83 -20.70 11.63
CA THR A 6 -16.29 -19.93 10.51
C THR A 6 -14.95 -20.56 10.14
N LYS A 7 -14.88 -21.14 8.94
CA LYS A 7 -13.65 -21.75 8.42
C LYS A 7 -12.56 -20.68 8.40
N LYS A 8 -11.51 -20.86 9.20
CA LYS A 8 -10.36 -19.96 9.25
C LYS A 8 -9.77 -19.84 7.83
N ILE A 9 -9.57 -18.61 7.36
CA ILE A 9 -8.98 -18.36 6.04
C ILE A 9 -7.57 -18.95 6.04
N ASN A 10 -7.25 -19.74 5.00
CA ASN A 10 -5.90 -20.27 4.81
C ASN A 10 -5.03 -19.20 4.12
N LEU A 11 -4.05 -18.68 4.87
CA LEU A 11 -3.11 -17.66 4.40
C LEU A 11 -1.75 -18.23 3.99
N SER A 12 -1.59 -19.56 3.92
CA SER A 12 -0.29 -20.19 3.65
C SER A 12 0.30 -19.79 2.31
N HIS A 13 -0.51 -19.52 1.29
CA HIS A 13 0.01 -19.04 0.01
C HIS A 13 0.48 -17.58 0.08
N LEU A 14 -0.27 -16.71 0.77
CA LEU A 14 0.16 -15.33 1.03
C LEU A 14 1.53 -15.33 1.70
N TYR A 15 1.70 -16.08 2.79
CA TYR A 15 2.99 -16.17 3.48
C TYR A 15 4.11 -16.83 2.66
N ARG A 16 3.80 -17.65 1.64
CA ARG A 16 4.82 -18.18 0.71
C ARG A 16 5.25 -17.14 -0.33
N MET A 17 4.31 -16.30 -0.77
CA MET A 17 4.55 -15.23 -1.75
C MET A 17 5.20 -13.99 -1.13
N THR A 18 5.10 -13.83 0.19
CA THR A 18 5.61 -12.67 0.92
C THR A 18 6.96 -12.95 1.55
N ASP A 19 7.92 -12.08 1.28
CA ASP A 19 9.22 -12.11 1.93
C ASP A 19 9.45 -10.81 2.74
N SER A 20 10.71 -10.51 3.06
CA SER A 20 11.04 -9.28 3.79
C SER A 20 10.86 -8.00 2.97
N VAL A 21 10.84 -8.07 1.64
CA VAL A 21 10.74 -6.94 0.73
C VAL A 21 9.27 -6.60 0.50
N GLY A 22 8.46 -7.60 0.12
CA GLY A 22 7.07 -7.43 -0.25
C GLY A 22 6.43 -8.75 -0.65
N ILE A 23 5.29 -8.69 -1.36
CA ILE A 23 4.74 -9.84 -2.07
C ILE A 23 5.33 -9.91 -3.48
N LEU A 24 5.83 -11.08 -3.86
CA LEU A 24 6.36 -11.36 -5.20
C LEU A 24 5.24 -11.46 -6.23
N GLU A 25 5.57 -11.07 -7.46
CA GLU A 25 4.72 -11.25 -8.64
C GLU A 25 4.78 -12.69 -9.13
N HIS A 26 3.62 -13.19 -9.54
CA HIS A 26 3.46 -14.50 -10.19
C HIS A 26 3.97 -15.72 -9.38
N SER A 27 3.53 -16.91 -9.77
CA SER A 27 4.04 -18.14 -9.17
C SER A 27 3.89 -19.31 -10.13
N LEU A 28 4.84 -20.24 -10.08
CA LEU A 28 4.63 -21.56 -10.65
C LEU A 28 3.92 -22.42 -9.59
N MET A 29 2.61 -22.56 -9.75
CA MET A 29 1.71 -23.20 -8.78
C MET A 29 1.72 -22.49 -7.42
N ALA A 30 2.54 -22.95 -6.47
CA ALA A 30 2.65 -22.38 -5.13
C ALA A 30 4.06 -21.87 -4.81
N THR A 31 4.97 -22.01 -5.77
CA THR A 31 6.37 -21.57 -5.69
C THR A 31 6.48 -20.19 -6.33
N PRO A 32 6.89 -19.15 -5.59
CA PRO A 32 7.05 -17.81 -6.15
C PRO A 32 8.01 -17.80 -7.34
N ASP A 33 7.70 -17.03 -8.38
CA ASP A 33 8.64 -16.81 -9.48
C ASP A 33 9.53 -15.62 -9.19
N LEU A 34 10.73 -15.89 -8.66
CA LEU A 34 11.67 -14.84 -8.27
C LEU A 34 12.13 -13.96 -9.43
N LYS A 35 11.97 -14.39 -10.68
CA LYS A 35 12.42 -13.62 -11.85
C LYS A 35 11.56 -12.39 -12.11
N GLU A 36 10.28 -12.47 -11.75
CA GLU A 36 9.29 -11.43 -12.01
C GLU A 36 9.44 -10.28 -11.00
N GLY A 37 9.91 -10.56 -9.78
CA GLY A 37 10.17 -9.53 -8.78
C GLY A 37 8.89 -9.09 -8.06
N TYR A 38 8.68 -7.79 -7.92
CA TYR A 38 7.60 -7.20 -7.10
C TYR A 38 6.95 -6.00 -7.80
N CYS A 39 5.61 -5.92 -7.76
CA CYS A 39 4.89 -4.76 -8.28
C CYS A 39 4.17 -3.99 -7.16
N VAL A 40 4.00 -2.67 -7.38
CA VAL A 40 3.27 -1.80 -6.44
C VAL A 40 1.81 -2.17 -6.34
N ASP A 41 1.17 -2.60 -7.42
CA ASP A 41 -0.25 -2.90 -7.41
C ASP A 41 -0.57 -4.15 -6.57
N ASP A 42 0.29 -5.17 -6.63
CA ASP A 42 0.27 -6.39 -5.82
C ASP A 42 0.53 -6.08 -4.34
N ASN A 43 1.56 -5.31 -4.03
CA ASN A 43 1.87 -4.90 -2.65
C ASN A 43 0.77 -3.99 -2.06
N ALA A 44 0.19 -3.09 -2.85
CA ALA A 44 -0.95 -2.28 -2.43
C ALA A 44 -2.19 -3.15 -2.15
N ARG A 45 -2.45 -4.18 -2.98
CA ARG A 45 -3.56 -5.12 -2.75
C ARG A 45 -3.32 -5.95 -1.48
N ALA A 46 -2.10 -6.42 -1.27
CA ALA A 46 -1.72 -7.19 -0.09
C ALA A 46 -1.79 -6.35 1.20
N LEU A 47 -1.39 -5.07 1.16
CA LEU A 47 -1.55 -4.13 2.28
C LEU A 47 -3.01 -4.01 2.73
N ARG A 48 -3.94 -3.87 1.78
CA ARG A 48 -5.38 -3.79 2.07
C ARG A 48 -5.92 -5.05 2.71
N VAL A 49 -5.41 -6.22 2.31
CA VAL A 49 -5.74 -7.50 2.96
C VAL A 49 -5.18 -7.53 4.39
N ALA A 50 -3.92 -7.16 4.57
CA ALA A 50 -3.26 -7.11 5.88
C ALA A 50 -3.98 -6.20 6.88
N LEU A 51 -4.45 -5.02 6.45
CA LEU A 51 -5.25 -4.09 7.26
C LEU A 51 -6.58 -4.70 7.75
N ARG A 52 -7.21 -5.55 6.93
CA ARG A 52 -8.46 -6.26 7.28
C ARG A 52 -8.20 -7.47 8.18
N LEU A 53 -7.09 -8.17 7.96
CA LEU A 53 -6.64 -9.26 8.82
C LEU A 53 -6.12 -8.78 10.18
N LYS A 54 -5.77 -7.49 10.30
CA LYS A 54 -5.08 -6.91 11.45
C LYS A 54 -3.76 -7.64 11.75
N ASP A 55 -3.05 -8.03 10.69
CA ASP A 55 -1.72 -8.64 10.77
C ASP A 55 -0.66 -7.54 10.68
N GLU A 56 -0.13 -7.15 11.84
CA GLU A 56 0.81 -6.04 11.98
C GLU A 56 2.10 -6.24 11.17
N LYS A 57 2.63 -7.46 11.13
CA LYS A 57 3.85 -7.79 10.41
C LYS A 57 3.65 -7.65 8.89
N LEU A 58 2.51 -8.10 8.39
CA LEU A 58 2.18 -7.93 6.98
C LEU A 58 1.92 -6.46 6.63
N ILE A 59 1.23 -5.70 7.50
CA ILE A 59 1.04 -4.25 7.31
C ILE A 59 2.40 -3.56 7.17
N ASP A 60 3.34 -3.81 8.11
CA ASP A 60 4.67 -3.21 8.08
C ASP A 60 5.45 -3.60 6.82
N THR A 61 5.36 -4.86 6.38
CA THR A 61 6.05 -5.35 5.19
C THR A 61 5.57 -4.61 3.94
N TYR A 62 4.26 -4.57 3.69
CA TYR A 62 3.73 -3.96 2.47
C TYR A 62 3.75 -2.43 2.51
N LEU A 63 3.59 -1.82 3.69
CA LEU A 63 3.73 -0.37 3.84
C LEU A 63 5.17 0.06 3.57
N LYS A 64 6.17 -0.67 4.08
CA LYS A 64 7.58 -0.43 3.79
C LYS A 64 7.87 -0.53 2.28
N PHE A 65 7.29 -1.51 1.59
CA PHE A 65 7.40 -1.61 0.14
C PHE A 65 6.91 -0.33 -0.55
N LEU A 66 5.71 0.14 -0.22
CA LEU A 66 5.18 1.39 -0.79
C LEU A 66 6.01 2.63 -0.43
N VAL A 67 6.62 2.68 0.76
CA VAL A 67 7.60 3.72 1.13
C VAL A 67 8.82 3.67 0.21
N SER A 68 9.35 2.49 -0.08
CA SER A 68 10.50 2.35 -1.00
C SER A 68 10.16 2.66 -2.46
N ALA A 69 8.91 2.47 -2.85
CA ALA A 69 8.40 2.74 -4.19
C ALA A 69 8.09 4.23 -4.44
N ALA A 70 8.02 5.06 -3.40
CA ALA A 70 7.75 6.49 -3.56
C ALA A 70 8.81 7.15 -4.47
N GLY A 71 8.33 7.83 -5.51
CA GLY A 71 9.16 8.45 -6.54
C GLY A 71 8.91 9.95 -6.68
N ASN A 72 9.47 10.55 -7.73
CA ASN A 72 9.33 11.97 -8.04
C ASN A 72 8.03 12.28 -8.81
N ASN A 73 7.53 11.28 -9.53
CA ASN A 73 6.38 11.29 -10.43
C ASN A 73 5.35 10.24 -9.99
N GLY A 74 5.08 10.15 -8.68
CA GLY A 74 4.15 9.16 -8.13
C GLY A 74 4.89 7.99 -7.50
N PHE A 75 4.54 6.77 -7.93
CA PHE A 75 5.19 5.54 -7.47
C PHE A 75 5.98 4.91 -8.61
N LYS A 76 7.22 4.55 -8.31
CA LYS A 76 7.97 3.59 -9.12
C LYS A 76 7.23 2.26 -9.12
N ASN A 77 7.26 1.56 -10.22
CA ASN A 77 6.62 0.27 -10.40
C ASN A 77 7.63 -0.75 -10.89
N ASP A 78 7.32 -2.03 -10.67
CA ASP A 78 8.12 -3.19 -11.06
C ASP A 78 9.56 -3.14 -10.53
N LEU A 79 9.75 -3.71 -9.34
CA LEU A 79 11.06 -3.93 -8.72
C LEU A 79 11.55 -5.31 -9.14
N ASP A 80 12.56 -5.35 -10.01
CA ASP A 80 13.07 -6.61 -10.53
C ASP A 80 13.82 -7.43 -9.45
N GLN A 81 14.21 -8.66 -9.82
CA GLN A 81 14.99 -9.56 -8.95
C GLN A 81 16.36 -9.02 -8.52
N SER A 82 16.86 -7.98 -9.20
CA SER A 82 18.11 -7.27 -8.85
C SER A 82 17.85 -6.03 -8.01
N PHE A 83 16.61 -5.82 -7.56
CA PHE A 83 16.14 -4.65 -6.82
C PHE A 83 16.30 -3.34 -7.58
N VAL A 84 16.10 -3.37 -8.90
CA VAL A 84 16.08 -2.20 -9.77
C VAL A 84 14.65 -1.91 -10.19
N TRP A 85 14.21 -0.67 -9.94
CA TRP A 85 12.90 -0.16 -10.38
C TRP A 85 12.92 0.08 -11.89
N GLN A 86 11.91 -0.44 -12.59
CA GLN A 86 11.89 -0.38 -14.06
C GLN A 86 11.06 0.78 -14.61
N THR A 87 9.95 1.11 -13.95
CA THR A 87 8.99 2.11 -14.46
C THR A 87 8.58 3.08 -13.36
N GLU A 88 8.05 4.24 -13.75
CA GLU A 88 7.44 5.20 -12.84
C GLU A 88 6.33 5.95 -13.59
N GLU A 89 5.08 5.72 -13.19
CA GLU A 89 3.92 6.17 -13.95
C GLU A 89 2.68 6.39 -13.08
N TYR A 90 1.70 7.10 -13.65
CA TYR A 90 0.41 7.40 -13.01
C TYR A 90 -0.67 6.36 -13.39
N GLY A 91 -0.25 5.10 -13.52
CA GLY A 91 -1.07 3.97 -13.96
C GLY A 91 -2.00 3.41 -12.90
N GLU A 92 -2.44 2.15 -13.08
CA GLU A 92 -3.31 1.45 -12.13
C GLU A 92 -2.62 1.19 -10.79
N ASN A 93 -1.31 0.93 -10.81
CA ASN A 93 -0.41 0.85 -9.66
C ASN A 93 -0.52 2.09 -8.76
N PHE A 94 -0.43 3.30 -9.34
CA PHE A 94 -0.51 4.57 -8.62
C PHE A 94 -1.86 4.72 -7.90
N GLY A 95 -2.97 4.50 -8.61
CA GLY A 95 -4.30 4.57 -8.01
C GLY A 95 -4.46 3.58 -6.85
N ARG A 96 -4.06 2.32 -7.04
CA ARG A 96 -4.13 1.28 -6.01
C ARG A 96 -3.29 1.62 -4.78
N ALA A 97 -2.06 2.11 -4.98
CA ALA A 97 -1.20 2.57 -3.89
C ALA A 97 -1.87 3.69 -3.09
N MET A 98 -2.41 4.71 -3.76
CA MET A 98 -3.14 5.81 -3.10
C MET A 98 -4.35 5.30 -2.31
N GLY A 99 -5.15 4.38 -2.86
CA GLY A 99 -6.25 3.75 -2.14
C GLY A 99 -5.81 2.98 -0.90
N ALA A 100 -4.72 2.20 -1.00
CA ALA A 100 -4.17 1.43 0.11
C ALA A 100 -3.56 2.33 1.21
N LEU A 101 -2.90 3.43 0.84
CA LEU A 101 -2.34 4.40 1.79
C LEU A 101 -3.42 5.15 2.55
N ALA A 102 -4.50 5.55 1.87
CA ALA A 102 -5.67 6.15 2.53
C ALA A 102 -6.31 5.17 3.54
N GLU A 103 -6.51 3.91 3.14
CA GLU A 103 -6.97 2.86 4.07
C GLU A 103 -6.00 2.66 5.23
N THR A 104 -4.70 2.73 5.00
CA THR A 104 -3.68 2.62 6.07
C THR A 104 -3.82 3.76 7.08
N GLY A 105 -3.99 5.00 6.60
CA GLY A 105 -4.25 6.16 7.46
C GLY A 105 -5.46 5.98 8.37
N LYS A 106 -6.52 5.34 7.87
CA LYS A 106 -7.75 5.08 8.62
C LYS A 106 -7.68 3.84 9.52
N MET A 107 -7.05 2.77 9.04
CA MET A 107 -7.20 1.42 9.58
C MET A 107 -5.92 0.81 10.16
N GLY A 108 -4.77 1.49 10.04
CA GLY A 108 -3.51 1.07 10.65
C GLY A 108 -3.69 0.73 12.13
N ILE A 109 -2.92 -0.23 12.63
CA ILE A 109 -3.03 -0.68 14.02
C ILE A 109 -2.35 0.34 14.92
N ARG A 110 -1.13 0.73 14.56
CA ARG A 110 -0.33 1.73 15.28
C ARG A 110 -0.45 3.11 14.64
N ASN A 111 -0.20 4.16 15.42
CA ASN A 111 -0.24 5.54 14.92
C ASN A 111 0.85 5.81 13.88
N ASP A 112 2.05 5.25 14.01
CA ASP A 112 3.12 5.42 13.02
C ASP A 112 2.74 4.84 11.65
N GLN A 113 2.02 3.71 11.60
CA GLN A 113 1.48 3.17 10.34
C GLN A 113 0.47 4.13 9.72
N LYS A 114 -0.47 4.65 10.51
CA LYS A 114 -1.49 5.60 10.05
C LYS A 114 -0.85 6.88 9.52
N LEU A 115 0.05 7.47 10.30
CA LEU A 115 0.78 8.69 9.95
C LEU A 115 1.61 8.50 8.68
N THR A 116 2.28 7.34 8.54
CA THR A 116 3.02 7.00 7.31
C THR A 116 2.10 6.91 6.10
N GLY A 117 0.95 6.24 6.23
CA GLY A 117 -0.05 6.15 5.17
C GLY A 117 -0.59 7.51 4.74
N MET A 118 -0.95 8.36 5.71
CA MET A 118 -1.41 9.74 5.47
C MET A 118 -0.32 10.58 4.81
N PHE A 119 0.91 10.53 5.33
CA PHE A 119 2.04 11.29 4.80
C PHE A 119 2.31 10.95 3.33
N LEU A 120 2.45 9.68 2.99
CA LEU A 120 2.71 9.26 1.61
C LEU A 120 1.56 9.62 0.67
N PHE A 121 0.31 9.48 1.13
CA PHE A 121 -0.85 9.89 0.36
C PHE A 121 -0.80 11.39 0.04
N ASP A 122 -0.58 12.22 1.06
CA ASP A 122 -0.59 13.67 0.94
C ASP A 122 0.57 14.18 0.05
N GLN A 123 1.73 13.54 0.08
CA GLN A 123 2.84 13.87 -0.84
C GLN A 123 2.49 13.61 -2.31
N ASN A 124 1.65 12.61 -2.57
CA ASN A 124 1.31 12.17 -3.91
C ASN A 124 -0.01 12.75 -4.45
N VAL A 125 -0.82 13.37 -3.59
CA VAL A 125 -2.14 13.92 -3.98
C VAL A 125 -2.02 14.98 -5.09
N LYS A 126 -0.89 15.70 -5.17
CA LYS A 126 -0.63 16.68 -6.23
C LYS A 126 -0.56 16.08 -7.64
N HIS A 127 -0.38 14.77 -7.76
CA HIS A 127 -0.23 14.07 -9.04
C HIS A 127 -1.53 13.42 -9.55
N ILE A 128 -2.62 13.41 -8.78
CA ILE A 128 -3.82 12.61 -9.10
C ILE A 128 -4.47 12.96 -10.44
N THR A 129 -4.36 14.20 -10.90
CA THR A 129 -4.90 14.66 -12.18
C THR A 129 -4.09 14.18 -13.39
N LYS A 130 -2.89 13.62 -13.18
CA LYS A 130 -2.03 13.05 -14.21
C LYS A 130 -2.43 11.63 -14.62
N SER A 131 -3.24 10.94 -13.81
CA SER A 131 -3.74 9.61 -14.15
C SER A 131 -4.77 9.69 -15.28
N GLU A 132 -4.56 8.94 -16.37
CA GLU A 132 -5.50 8.90 -17.50
C GLU A 132 -6.51 7.75 -17.38
N SER A 133 -6.11 6.62 -16.79
CA SER A 133 -6.91 5.40 -16.66
C SER A 133 -8.15 5.57 -15.77
N LEU A 134 -9.30 5.09 -16.23
CA LEU A 134 -10.55 5.10 -15.46
C LEU A 134 -10.45 4.26 -14.18
N ARG A 135 -9.73 3.13 -14.21
CA ARG A 135 -9.55 2.27 -13.02
C ARG A 135 -8.71 2.97 -11.97
N SER A 136 -7.64 3.64 -12.39
CA SER A 136 -6.80 4.42 -11.48
C SER A 136 -7.59 5.59 -10.89
N LYS A 137 -8.33 6.35 -11.72
CA LYS A 137 -9.23 7.42 -11.24
C LYS A 137 -10.25 6.93 -10.22
N ALA A 138 -10.86 5.75 -10.41
CA ALA A 138 -11.77 5.18 -9.43
C ALA A 138 -11.10 4.91 -8.08
N TRP A 139 -9.88 4.36 -8.09
CA TRP A 139 -9.08 4.20 -6.87
C TRP A 139 -8.70 5.52 -6.21
N LEU A 140 -8.40 6.56 -6.99
CA LEU A 140 -8.06 7.88 -6.48
C LEU A 140 -9.27 8.55 -5.80
N ILE A 141 -10.44 8.48 -6.43
CA ILE A 141 -11.70 8.97 -5.82
C ILE A 141 -11.98 8.22 -4.52
N TYR A 142 -11.83 6.89 -4.53
CA TYR A 142 -11.95 6.07 -3.34
C TYR A 142 -10.97 6.51 -2.24
N GLY A 143 -9.69 6.66 -2.58
CA GLY A 143 -8.64 7.10 -1.65
C GLY A 143 -8.93 8.46 -1.04
N LEU A 144 -9.30 9.46 -1.86
CA LEU A 144 -9.69 10.80 -1.40
C LEU A 144 -10.88 10.71 -0.42
N SER A 145 -11.89 9.92 -0.79
CA SER A 145 -13.07 9.71 0.06
C SER A 145 -12.78 8.98 1.35
N ILE A 146 -11.66 8.28 1.49
CA ILE A 146 -11.25 7.64 2.76
C ILE A 146 -10.39 8.61 3.57
N ARG A 147 -9.45 9.30 2.91
CA ARG A 147 -8.54 10.28 3.52
C ARG A 147 -9.30 11.42 4.21
N SER A 148 -10.47 11.81 3.69
CA SER A 148 -11.34 12.82 4.30
C SER A 148 -12.01 12.39 5.62
N TRP A 149 -11.92 11.10 5.99
CA TRP A 149 -12.44 10.57 7.26
C TRP A 149 -11.33 10.05 8.19
N CYS A 150 -10.07 10.33 7.88
CA CYS A 150 -8.97 10.06 8.80
C CYS A 150 -9.08 10.98 10.04
N ASP A 151 -8.49 10.55 11.15
CA ASP A 151 -8.58 11.27 12.43
C ASP A 151 -7.93 12.66 12.34
N PRO A 152 -8.70 13.76 12.55
CA PRO A 152 -8.16 15.12 12.50
C PRO A 152 -7.02 15.36 13.51
N LYS A 153 -6.97 14.62 14.62
CA LYS A 153 -5.87 14.73 15.60
C LYS A 153 -4.55 14.24 15.02
N LEU A 154 -4.60 13.15 14.24
CA LEU A 154 -3.42 12.62 13.56
C LEU A 154 -2.97 13.54 12.41
N GLU A 155 -3.91 14.24 11.78
CA GLU A 155 -3.60 15.26 10.78
C GLU A 155 -2.79 16.42 11.39
N LEU A 156 -3.21 16.92 12.55
CA LEU A 156 -2.44 17.93 13.30
C LEU A 156 -1.07 17.42 13.75
N GLU A 157 -0.96 16.14 14.12
CA GLU A 157 0.33 15.52 14.49
C GLU A 157 1.26 15.43 13.28
N LEU A 158 0.73 15.01 12.13
CA LEU A 158 1.46 14.97 10.87
C LEU A 158 1.96 16.37 10.47
N GLU A 159 1.11 17.40 10.53
CA GLU A 159 1.51 18.78 10.25
C GLU A 159 2.67 19.26 11.14
N ARG A 160 2.63 18.90 12.43
CA ARG A 160 3.72 19.23 13.37
C ARG A 160 5.02 18.53 12.99
N TYR A 161 4.94 17.23 12.66
CA TYR A 161 6.09 16.46 12.22
C TYR A 161 6.76 17.07 10.98
N LEU A 162 5.95 17.48 9.99
CA LEU A 162 6.46 18.09 8.76
C LEU A 162 7.15 19.44 9.00
N LYS A 163 6.64 20.25 9.93
CA LYS A 163 7.27 21.53 10.30
C LYS A 163 8.66 21.36 10.91
N VAL A 164 8.91 20.27 11.63
CA VAL A 164 10.20 19.99 12.30
C VAL A 164 11.24 19.39 11.34
N LYS A 165 10.82 18.61 10.34
CA LYS A 165 11.75 17.96 9.40
C LYS A 165 12.16 18.79 8.19
N ILE A 166 11.44 19.88 7.90
CA ILE A 166 11.68 20.75 6.74
C ILE A 166 12.35 22.09 7.15
N SER A 167 12.54 22.32 8.46
CA SER A 167 13.37 23.40 9.01
C SER A 167 14.82 22.98 9.17
#